data_AF-A0A2L2Z7R6-F1
#
_entry.id   AF-A0A2L2Z7R6-F1
#
_cell.length_a   1.000
_cell.length_b   1.000
_cell.length_c   1.000
_cell.angle_alpha   90.00
_cell.angle_beta   90.00
_cell.angle_gamma   90.00
#
_symmetry.space_group_name_H-M   'P 1'
#
loop_
_entity.id
_entity.type
_entity.pdbx_description
1 polymer ?
#
loop_
_entity_poly.entity_id
_entity_poly.type
_entity_poly.pdbx_seq_one_letter_code
_entity_poly.pdbx_strand_id
1 'polypeptide(L)'
;DEVLARWREHFVDLLMGRDREEDLNTCNMLPAMSTEGAAIEHDTPTPYDVEIALRRLNNNKSAGPDGLKAELFKIDETKLNKAIYSLICCIWTN
;
A
#
# COMPACT_ATOMS: atom_id res chain seq x y z
N ASP A 1 11.01 1.28 -36.07
CA ASP A 1 9.63 1.82 -36.13
C ASP A 1 8.54 0.79 -35.89
N GLU A 2 8.64 -0.41 -36.43
CA GLU A 2 7.63 -1.48 -36.28
C GLU A 2 7.37 -1.92 -34.83
N VAL A 3 8.42 -1.97 -34.00
CA VAL A 3 8.31 -2.29 -32.56
C VAL A 3 7.51 -1.23 -31.81
N LEU A 4 7.74 0.06 -32.10
CA LEU A 4 7.01 1.16 -31.48
C LEU A 4 5.54 1.20 -31.92
N ALA A 5 5.26 0.81 -33.16
CA ALA A 5 3.89 0.65 -33.64
C ALA A 5 3.16 -0.47 -32.89
N ARG A 6 3.79 -1.65 -32.74
CA ARG A 6 3.22 -2.76 -31.94
C ARG A 6 2.98 -2.39 -30.48
N TRP A 7 3.89 -1.66 -29.84
CA TRP A 7 3.69 -1.18 -28.48
C TRP A 7 2.54 -0.18 -28.38
N ARG A 8 2.43 0.74 -29.34
CA ARG A 8 1.33 1.70 -29.40
C ARG A 8 -0.01 0.99 -29.54
N GLU A 9 -0.13 0.05 -30.47
CA GLU A 9 -1.34 -0.76 -30.68
C GLU A 9 -1.71 -1.53 -29.41
N HIS A 10 -0.74 -2.21 -28.79
CA HIS A 10 -0.96 -2.97 -27.56
C HIS A 10 -1.51 -2.09 -26.42
N PHE A 11 -0.92 -0.90 -26.21
CA PHE A 11 -1.38 0.01 -25.16
C PHE A 11 -2.69 0.71 -25.51
N VAL A 12 -2.95 1.01 -26.78
CA VAL A 12 -4.25 1.54 -27.22
C VAL A 12 -5.34 0.52 -26.93
N ASP A 13 -5.16 -0.75 -27.28
CA ASP A 13 -6.14 -1.80 -26.99
C ASP A 13 -6.33 -2.00 -25.48
N LEU A 14 -5.24 -2.01 -24.71
CA LEU A 14 -5.28 -2.18 -23.26
C LEU A 14 -5.96 -1.01 -22.53
N LEU A 15 -5.73 0.23 -22.97
CA LEU A 15 -6.26 1.43 -22.32
C LEU A 15 -7.67 1.77 -22.80
N MET A 16 -7.95 1.55 -24.09
CA MET A 16 -9.23 1.91 -24.71
C MET A 16 -10.28 0.81 -24.62
N GLY A 17 -9.94 -0.36 -24.07
CA GLY A 17 -10.91 -1.32 -23.53
C GLY A 17 -11.79 -1.93 -24.61
N ARG A 18 -11.23 -2.92 -25.32
CA ARG A 18 -12.06 -3.98 -25.90
C ARG A 18 -12.68 -4.72 -24.72
N ASP A 19 -14.00 -4.60 -24.57
CA ASP A 19 -14.86 -5.18 -23.53
C ASP A 19 -15.04 -4.37 -22.22
N ARG A 20 -15.38 -3.07 -22.32
CA ARG A 20 -16.07 -2.35 -21.22
C ARG A 20 -17.61 -2.38 -21.33
N GLU A 21 -18.19 -3.43 -21.89
CA GLU A 21 -19.62 -3.72 -21.58
C GLU A 21 -19.77 -4.49 -20.26
N GLU A 22 -18.67 -5.05 -19.73
CA GLU A 22 -18.61 -5.70 -18.42
C GLU A 22 -17.69 -4.92 -17.49
N ASP A 23 -18.10 -3.75 -16.97
CA ASP A 23 -17.50 -3.30 -15.69
C ASP A 23 -18.21 -2.18 -14.92
N LEU A 24 -19.27 -1.57 -15.45
CA LEU A 24 -20.09 -0.68 -14.61
C LEU A 24 -20.92 -1.49 -13.60
N ASN A 25 -21.40 -2.68 -14.02
CA ASN A 25 -22.09 -3.61 -13.13
C ASN A 25 -21.12 -4.35 -12.19
N THR A 26 -19.90 -4.69 -12.61
CA THR A 26 -18.93 -5.33 -11.72
C THR A 26 -18.48 -4.38 -10.62
N CYS A 27 -18.31 -3.08 -10.91
CA CYS A 27 -17.96 -2.10 -9.90
C CYS A 27 -19.10 -1.85 -8.89
N ASN A 28 -20.36 -2.05 -9.29
CA ASN A 28 -21.53 -2.04 -8.40
C ASN A 28 -21.79 -3.38 -7.69
N MET A 29 -21.19 -4.47 -8.17
CA MET A 29 -21.25 -5.82 -7.58
C MET A 29 -20.06 -6.14 -6.69
N LEU A 30 -19.00 -5.33 -6.71
CA LEU A 30 -18.08 -5.28 -5.59
C LEU A 30 -18.95 -4.92 -4.38
N PRO A 31 -19.02 -5.77 -3.34
CA PRO A 31 -19.66 -5.35 -2.12
C PRO A 31 -18.98 -4.03 -1.78
N ALA A 32 -19.77 -2.95 -1.74
CA ALA A 32 -19.34 -1.76 -1.04
C ALA A 32 -18.91 -2.31 0.31
N MET A 33 -17.61 -2.30 0.60
CA MET A 33 -17.15 -2.64 1.93
C MET A 33 -17.75 -1.55 2.78
N SER A 34 -18.94 -1.82 3.35
CA SER A 34 -19.55 -0.95 4.31
C SER A 34 -18.47 -0.71 5.34
N THR A 35 -18.07 0.55 5.51
CA THR A 35 -17.30 0.97 6.68
C THR A 35 -18.11 0.80 7.96
N GLU A 36 -19.36 0.35 7.84
CA GLU A 36 -20.20 -0.29 8.87
C GLU A 36 -19.73 -1.72 9.20
N GLY A 37 -18.44 -2.02 9.06
CA GLY A 37 -17.86 -3.07 9.86
C GLY A 37 -18.01 -2.62 11.30
N ALA A 38 -18.83 -3.32 12.10
CA ALA A 38 -18.93 -3.12 13.55
C ALA A 38 -17.54 -2.76 14.06
N ALA A 39 -17.37 -1.59 14.68
CA ALA A 39 -16.07 -1.07 15.08
C ALA A 39 -15.28 -2.19 15.74
N ILE A 40 -14.41 -2.83 14.96
CA ILE A 40 -13.60 -3.92 15.47
C ILE A 40 -12.61 -3.15 16.32
N GLU A 41 -12.80 -3.22 17.64
CA GLU A 41 -11.79 -2.77 18.58
C GLU A 41 -10.53 -3.56 18.26
N HIS A 42 -9.67 -2.94 17.47
CA HIS A 42 -8.38 -3.50 17.14
C HIS A 42 -7.48 -3.20 18.32
N ASP A 43 -6.93 -4.27 18.90
CA ASP A 43 -5.93 -4.18 19.95
C ASP A 43 -4.80 -3.23 19.52
N THR A 44 -4.21 -2.54 20.50
CA THR A 44 -3.02 -1.73 20.24
C THR A 44 -1.94 -2.61 19.63
N PRO A 45 -1.30 -2.19 18.52
CA PRO A 45 -0.29 -3.00 17.85
C PRO A 45 0.85 -3.34 18.81
N THR A 46 1.44 -4.52 18.65
CA THR A 46 2.56 -4.97 19.48
C THR A 46 3.90 -4.45 18.92
N PRO A 47 4.98 -4.43 19.73
CA PRO A 47 6.31 -4.11 19.23
C PRO A 47 6.76 -5.01 18.07
N TYR A 48 6.33 -6.27 18.08
CA TYR A 48 6.64 -7.25 17.04
C TYR A 48 5.93 -6.94 15.72
N ASP A 49 4.68 -6.46 15.77
CA ASP A 49 3.95 -6.04 14.57
C ASP A 49 4.67 -4.87 13.88
N VAL A 50 5.15 -3.91 14.67
CA VAL A 50 5.91 -2.76 14.19
C VAL A 50 7.25 -3.19 13.59
N GLU A 51 7.95 -4.14 14.20
CA GLU A 51 9.19 -4.69 13.66
C GLU A 51 8.98 -5.36 12.29
N ILE A 52 7.93 -6.17 12.14
CA ILE A 52 7.62 -6.82 10.85
C ILE A 52 7.30 -5.76 9.79
N ALA A 53 6.50 -4.74 10.14
CA ALA A 53 6.12 -3.68 9.22
C ALA A 53 7.35 -2.90 8.73
N LEU A 54 8.27 -2.56 9.63
CA LEU A 54 9.51 -1.86 9.29
C LEU A 54 10.45 -2.73 8.44
N ARG A 55 10.54 -4.02 8.72
CA ARG A 55 11.30 -4.96 7.89
C ARG A 55 10.75 -5.04 6.46
N ARG A 56 9.43 -4.95 6.28
CA ARG A 56 8.81 -4.89 4.94
C ARG A 56 9.16 -3.58 4.23
N LEU A 57 9.15 -2.46 4.96
CA LEU A 57 9.51 -1.15 4.43
C LEU A 57 10.97 -1.11 3.92
N ASN A 58 11.88 -1.83 4.58
CA ASN A 58 13.29 -1.94 4.21
C ASN A 58 13.55 -2.62 2.86
N ASN A 59 12.55 -3.33 2.31
CA ASN A 59 12.64 -4.07 1.06
C ASN A 59 12.11 -3.30 -0.16
N ASN A 60 11.57 -2.09 0.04
CA ASN A 60 11.09 -1.28 -1.08
C ASN A 60 12.26 -0.70 -1.89
N LYS A 61 12.14 -0.82 -3.23
CA LYS A 61 13.18 -0.38 -4.19
C LYS A 61 13.12 1.11 -4.50
N SER A 62 12.00 1.77 -4.23
CA SER A 62 11.77 3.19 -4.50
C SER A 62 11.12 3.84 -3.29
N ALA A 63 11.48 5.10 -3.02
CA ALA A 63 10.81 5.91 -2.00
C ALA A 63 9.34 6.15 -2.41
N GLY A 64 8.46 6.22 -1.41
CA GLY A 64 7.08 6.62 -1.62
C GLY A 64 6.95 8.12 -1.93
N PRO A 65 5.72 8.64 -1.97
CA PRO A 65 5.46 10.08 -2.11
C PRO A 65 6.07 10.94 -0.99
N ASP A 66 6.35 10.32 0.16
CA ASP A 66 7.04 10.91 1.30
C ASP A 66 8.55 11.14 1.08
N GLY A 67 9.12 10.59 0.00
CA GLY A 67 10.55 10.68 -0.32
C GLY A 67 11.45 9.90 0.64
N LEU A 68 10.90 9.08 1.55
CA LEU A 68 11.67 8.30 2.50
C LEU A 68 12.25 7.06 1.82
N LYS A 69 13.57 6.99 1.75
CA LYS A 69 14.29 5.86 1.17
C LYS A 69 14.48 4.73 2.19
N ALA A 70 14.55 3.50 1.69
CA ALA A 70 14.73 2.30 2.51
C ALA A 70 16.02 2.30 3.36
N GLU A 71 17.06 3.06 2.99
CA GLU A 71 18.30 3.10 3.77
C GLU A 71 18.13 3.83 5.12
N LEU A 72 17.20 4.79 5.22
CA LEU A 72 16.94 5.53 6.46
C LEU A 72 16.50 4.61 7.60
N PHE A 73 15.83 3.54 7.24
CA PHE A 73 15.26 2.57 8.18
C PHE A 73 16.26 1.47 8.59
N LYS A 74 17.47 1.46 8.02
CA LYS A 74 18.53 0.44 8.27
C LYS A 74 19.64 0.90 9.22
N ILE A 75 19.68 2.19 9.57
CA ILE A 75 20.83 2.81 10.27
C ILE A 75 20.87 2.43 11.77
N ASP A 76 19.71 2.31 12.41
CA ASP A 76 19.59 1.89 13.82
C ASP A 76 18.21 1.26 14.05
N GLU A 77 18.04 0.03 13.57
CA GLU A 77 16.75 -0.67 13.57
C GLU A 77 16.16 -0.77 15.00
N THR A 78 16.98 -0.98 16.03
CA THR A 78 16.46 -1.16 17.40
C THR A 78 15.93 0.15 17.98
N LYS A 79 16.66 1.27 17.82
CA LYS A 79 16.21 2.58 18.33
C LYS A 79 15.02 3.11 17.53
N LEU A 80 15.05 2.91 16.21
CA LEU A 80 13.97 3.30 15.30
C LEU A 80 12.68 2.53 15.59
N ASN A 81 12.75 1.21 15.76
CA ASN A 81 11.60 0.37 16.09
C ASN A 81 10.92 0.87 17.38
N LYS A 82 11.70 1.19 18.42
CA LYS A 82 11.17 1.73 19.68
C LYS A 82 10.50 3.10 19.50
N ALA A 83 11.12 4.01 18.75
CA ALA A 83 10.58 5.34 18.51
C ALA A 83 9.26 5.29 17.72
N ILE A 84 9.22 4.48 16.65
CA ILE A 84 8.03 4.30 15.82
C ILE A 84 6.92 3.59 16.60
N TYR A 85 7.25 2.56 17.37
CA TYR A 85 6.29 1.90 18.24
C TYR A 85 5.64 2.88 19.22
N SER A 86 6.44 3.70 19.91
CA SER A 86 5.92 4.71 20.84
C SER A 86 4.99 5.70 20.13
N LEU A 87 5.34 6.14 18.92
CA LEU A 87 4.52 7.07 18.14
C LEU A 87 3.19 6.43 17.74
N ILE A 88 3.21 5.19 17.27
CA ILE A 88 2.01 4.45 16.88
C ILE A 88 1.08 4.28 18.09
N CYS A 89 1.60 3.88 19.26
CA CYS A 89 0.79 3.79 20.48
C CYS A 89 0.16 5.13 20.86
N CYS A 90 0.90 6.23 20.75
CA CYS A 90 0.36 7.57 21.02
C CYS A 90 -0.81 7.93 20.08
N ILE A 91 -0.71 7.57 18.80
CA ILE A 91 -1.77 7.81 17.82
C ILE A 91 -2.97 6.90 18.08
N TRP A 92 -2.71 5.63 18.41
CA TRP A 92 -3.75 4.61 18.60
C TRP A 92 -4.63 4.84 19.84
N THR A 93 -4.07 5.49 20.86
CA THR A 93 -4.75 5.76 22.13
C THR A 93 -5.45 7.12 22.16
N ASN A 94 -5.33 7.92 21.09
CA ASN A 94 -6.10 9.17 20.88
C ASN A 94 -7.40 8.85 20.14
#